data_AF-A0A2C5X824-F1
#
_entry.id   AF-A0A2C5X824-F1
#
_cell.length_a   1.000
_cell.length_b   1.000
_cell.length_c   1.000
_cell.angle_alpha   90.00
_cell.angle_beta   90.00
_cell.angle_gamma   90.00
#
_symmetry.space_group_name_H-M   'P 1'
#
loop_
_entity.id
_entity.type
_entity.pdbx_description
1 polymer ?
#
loop_
_entity_poly.entity_id
_entity_poly.type
_entity_poly.pdbx_seq_one_letter_code
_entity_poly.pdbx_strand_id
1 'polypeptide(L)'
;MGIPRLRAKLLPYATKTILNGSKIVIDGPALAYYLFYSCQQKATGLLSALDIVERLLAWLEVLKEFNVEVEAIYFDGLLPADKLQTRMKRHVERCKASREFFQAFSSGCPLSVACYSPKKPGIANFGSKIPTTLFLVPAVLEALLESSDYGDKVCVVPGEADTYCAAYAAKHENITVVSGDSDLIIHALGPGGGVVFLADIEVTDDALRCLRFEPAFIELQLSLPPKSMIQLAYQALNMPQANARVIAKECLNISHQERQYQRFAEQYLESPDLTMVSKYQGFFLGPPYLDPRLSETTLRYIQISFKDEKTQETETPYSFLPALVDSMLETSAWVPSTSIRQIAYSLLQIIRPSHIKSVNEFRRISQMNSQGVGVDVLSHEYLTRAIVNLTQIMVRFNDLSSSDFLMAITLRLDIQNAVLAQRRPHSFKLVANASSINELQSTVSWALLHFSAQTQACAYSLRMIQQLLSFMSCNNTQEPESTSHMGRHLLRLLPPTGLPDLQGIQSFFLKLPGTPLLRDLCAEFGVDEPRVKPPRKQKATNTNPKTISQASMPKLKSPNSNNPFELLARD
;
A
#
# COMPACT_ATOMS: atom_id res chain seq x y z
N MET A 1 9.03 12.19 -5.76
CA MET A 1 9.45 10.99 -6.52
C MET A 1 9.95 11.46 -7.89
N GLY A 2 10.40 10.58 -8.78
CA GLY A 2 10.87 10.96 -10.12
C GLY A 2 12.34 11.38 -10.26
N ILE A 3 12.64 12.09 -11.35
CA ILE A 3 13.96 12.53 -11.79
C ILE A 3 14.62 13.40 -10.71
N PRO A 4 15.76 12.95 -10.16
CA PRO A 4 16.44 13.65 -9.07
C PRO A 4 16.69 15.13 -9.36
N ARG A 5 16.26 15.98 -8.43
CA ARG A 5 16.46 17.44 -8.44
C ARG A 5 15.78 18.19 -9.60
N LEU A 6 15.02 17.52 -10.47
CA LEU A 6 14.35 18.17 -11.60
C LEU A 6 13.41 19.28 -11.13
N ARG A 7 12.48 18.95 -10.22
CA ARG A 7 11.55 19.93 -9.63
C ARG A 7 12.28 21.13 -9.03
N ALA A 8 13.36 20.91 -8.27
CA ALA A 8 14.13 22.00 -7.67
C ALA A 8 14.79 22.91 -8.71
N LYS A 9 15.28 22.35 -9.82
CA LYS A 9 15.86 23.11 -10.93
C LYS A 9 14.82 23.92 -11.71
N LEU A 10 13.59 23.39 -11.81
CA LEU A 10 12.48 24.01 -12.55
C LEU A 10 11.61 24.94 -11.69
N LEU A 11 11.78 24.93 -10.37
CA LEU A 11 11.02 25.78 -9.43
C LEU A 11 10.99 27.26 -9.81
N PRO A 12 12.07 27.90 -10.32
CA PRO A 12 12.03 29.31 -10.74
C PRO A 12 11.09 29.60 -11.91
N TYR A 13 10.61 28.58 -12.60
CA TYR A 13 9.74 28.65 -13.77
C TYR A 13 8.31 28.22 -13.46
N ALA A 14 8.02 27.83 -12.22
CA ALA A 14 6.66 27.54 -11.78
C ALA A 14 5.85 28.83 -11.64
N THR A 15 4.58 28.79 -12.03
CA THR A 15 3.64 29.90 -11.88
C THR A 15 2.85 29.74 -10.58
N LYS A 16 2.70 30.83 -9.82
CA LYS A 16 1.77 30.86 -8.68
C LYS A 16 0.36 30.92 -9.22
N THR A 17 -0.50 30.01 -8.80
CA THR A 17 -1.89 29.93 -9.27
C THR A 17 -2.86 29.58 -8.14
N ILE A 18 -4.15 29.63 -8.45
CA ILE A 18 -5.26 29.22 -7.60
C ILE A 18 -5.99 28.07 -8.30
N LEU A 19 -6.24 26.97 -7.57
CA LEU A 19 -6.93 25.79 -8.12
C LEU A 19 -8.46 25.91 -8.11
N ASN A 20 -9.04 26.92 -7.47
CA ASN A 20 -10.48 27.08 -7.38
C ASN A 20 -11.13 27.02 -8.77
N GLY A 21 -12.19 26.22 -8.93
CA GLY A 21 -12.89 26.07 -10.21
C GLY A 21 -12.11 25.32 -11.30
N SER A 22 -10.91 24.81 -11.01
CA SER A 22 -10.08 24.13 -12.02
C SER A 22 -10.46 22.66 -12.20
N LYS A 23 -10.18 22.13 -13.39
CA LYS A 23 -10.28 20.71 -13.72
C LYS A 23 -8.96 20.01 -13.41
N ILE A 24 -9.02 18.93 -12.64
CA ILE A 24 -7.84 18.18 -12.22
C ILE A 24 -7.96 16.69 -12.50
N VAL A 25 -6.80 16.07 -12.72
CA VAL A 25 -6.62 14.61 -12.72
C VAL A 25 -5.64 14.25 -11.62
N ILE A 26 -5.91 13.19 -10.87
CA ILE A 26 -5.15 12.83 -9.68
C ILE A 26 -4.41 11.51 -9.89
N ASP A 27 -3.12 11.53 -9.56
CA ASP A 27 -2.30 10.34 -9.35
C ASP A 27 -2.65 9.73 -7.98
N GLY A 28 -3.45 8.66 -7.99
CA GLY A 28 -3.97 7.99 -6.81
C GLY A 28 -2.90 7.44 -5.86
N PRO A 29 -1.89 6.69 -6.35
CA PRO A 29 -0.78 6.25 -5.53
C PRO A 29 -0.04 7.42 -4.87
N ALA A 30 0.26 8.49 -5.60
CA ALA A 30 0.89 9.66 -5.01
C ALA A 30 0.03 10.32 -3.92
N LEU A 31 -1.29 10.43 -4.14
CA LEU A 31 -2.25 10.90 -3.14
C LEU A 31 -2.22 10.04 -1.88
N ALA A 32 -2.30 8.71 -2.01
CA ALA A 32 -2.27 7.81 -0.87
C ALA A 32 -1.00 7.98 -0.01
N TYR A 33 0.18 8.03 -0.64
CA TYR A 33 1.43 8.26 0.10
C TYR A 33 1.50 9.66 0.71
N TYR A 34 1.02 10.69 0.02
CA TYR A 34 0.95 12.05 0.56
C TYR A 34 0.10 12.10 1.83
N LEU A 35 -1.09 11.51 1.80
CA LEU A 35 -1.99 11.42 2.95
C LEU A 35 -1.29 10.70 4.12
N PHE A 36 -0.66 9.55 3.86
CA PHE A 36 0.12 8.82 4.87
C PHE A 36 1.21 9.68 5.52
N TYR A 37 2.07 10.31 4.74
CA TYR A 37 3.15 11.14 5.27
C TYR A 37 2.61 12.35 6.03
N SER A 38 1.49 12.93 5.58
CA SER A 38 0.82 14.04 6.26
C SER A 38 0.25 13.63 7.63
N CYS A 39 -0.28 12.40 7.75
CA CYS A 39 -0.73 11.85 9.03
C CYS A 39 0.46 11.49 9.93
N GLN A 40 1.53 10.93 9.36
CA GLN A 40 2.75 10.55 10.09
C GLN A 40 3.44 11.77 10.73
N GLN A 41 3.41 12.92 10.07
CA GLN A 41 3.91 14.18 10.63
C GLN A 41 3.13 14.63 11.86
N LYS A 42 1.89 14.17 12.05
CA LYS A 42 1.01 14.53 13.18
C LYS A 42 0.80 13.39 14.19
N ALA A 43 1.31 12.19 13.92
CA ALA A 43 1.13 11.00 14.76
C ALA A 43 2.38 10.63 15.56
N THR A 44 2.20 10.10 16.78
CA THR A 44 3.28 9.47 17.56
C THR A 44 3.35 7.95 17.40
N GLY A 45 2.35 7.34 16.76
CA GLY A 45 2.24 5.89 16.62
C GLY A 45 1.82 5.41 15.24
N LEU A 46 1.65 4.08 15.12
CA LEU A 46 1.27 3.40 13.89
C LEU A 46 -0.06 3.94 13.36
N LEU A 47 -0.11 4.17 12.04
CA LEU A 47 -1.31 4.61 11.34
C LEU A 47 -2.12 3.39 10.89
N SER A 48 -3.41 3.42 11.17
CA SER A 48 -4.40 2.49 10.61
C SER A 48 -4.82 2.92 9.20
N ALA A 49 -5.52 2.03 8.50
CA ALA A 49 -6.15 2.39 7.23
C ALA A 49 -7.25 3.45 7.40
N LEU A 50 -7.97 3.40 8.54
CA LEU A 50 -9.02 4.35 8.88
C LEU A 50 -8.46 5.78 9.00
N ASP A 51 -7.34 5.97 9.69
CA ASP A 51 -6.69 7.29 9.84
C ASP A 51 -6.34 7.93 8.48
N ILE A 52 -6.04 7.11 7.47
CA ILE A 52 -5.73 7.60 6.12
C ILE A 52 -7.00 7.94 5.35
N VAL A 53 -8.04 7.11 5.47
CA VAL A 53 -9.33 7.34 4.80
C VAL A 53 -10.05 8.55 5.38
N GLU A 54 -10.06 8.75 6.69
CA GLU A 54 -10.60 9.97 7.31
C GLU A 54 -9.91 11.22 6.76
N ARG A 55 -8.59 11.16 6.59
CA ARG A 55 -7.83 12.26 6.01
C ARG A 55 -8.09 12.46 4.52
N LEU A 56 -8.31 11.38 3.77
CA LEU A 56 -8.75 11.45 2.37
C LEU A 56 -10.08 12.19 2.27
N LEU A 57 -11.08 11.77 3.05
CA LEU A 57 -12.42 12.36 3.01
C LEU A 57 -12.37 13.86 3.33
N ALA A 58 -11.63 14.26 4.38
CA ALA A 58 -11.42 15.66 4.70
C ALA A 58 -10.74 16.45 3.56
N TRP A 59 -9.79 15.85 2.85
CA TRP A 59 -9.13 16.49 1.71
C TRP A 59 -10.07 16.65 0.50
N LEU A 60 -10.92 15.66 0.24
CA LEU A 60 -11.90 15.73 -0.85
C LEU A 60 -12.97 16.80 -0.59
N GLU A 61 -13.43 16.94 0.66
CA GLU A 61 -14.36 18.02 1.03
C GLU A 61 -13.76 19.41 0.78
N VAL A 62 -12.48 19.60 1.08
CA VAL A 62 -11.77 20.85 0.75
C VAL A 62 -11.76 21.11 -0.76
N LEU A 63 -11.54 20.09 -1.60
CA LEU A 63 -11.62 20.26 -3.06
C LEU A 63 -13.02 20.71 -3.51
N LYS A 64 -14.08 20.12 -2.94
CA LYS A 64 -15.46 20.49 -3.23
C LYS A 64 -15.78 21.92 -2.81
N GLU A 65 -15.35 22.33 -1.62
CA GLU A 65 -15.56 23.69 -1.10
C GLU A 65 -15.04 24.76 -2.06
N PHE A 66 -13.90 24.51 -2.70
CA PHE A 66 -13.29 25.42 -3.68
C PHE A 66 -13.69 25.13 -5.13
N ASN A 67 -14.75 24.33 -5.36
CA ASN A 67 -15.27 23.96 -6.68
C ASN A 67 -14.22 23.35 -7.61
N VAL A 68 -13.29 22.57 -7.08
CA VAL A 68 -12.31 21.85 -7.90
C VAL A 68 -12.98 20.62 -8.51
N GLU A 69 -12.99 20.54 -9.84
CA GLU A 69 -13.57 19.43 -10.59
C GLU A 69 -12.52 18.34 -10.77
N VAL A 70 -12.72 17.21 -10.11
CA VAL A 70 -11.91 16.00 -10.36
C VAL A 70 -12.49 15.31 -11.58
N GLU A 71 -11.70 15.17 -12.64
CA GLU A 71 -12.09 14.52 -13.90
C GLU A 71 -11.77 13.02 -13.87
N ALA A 72 -10.64 12.65 -13.26
CA ALA A 72 -10.22 11.26 -13.14
C ALA A 72 -9.23 11.06 -11.98
N ILE A 73 -9.23 9.86 -11.40
CA ILE A 73 -8.25 9.39 -10.41
C ILE A 73 -7.69 8.05 -10.87
N TYR A 74 -6.40 8.03 -11.22
CA TYR A 74 -5.76 6.82 -11.74
C TYR A 74 -4.93 6.10 -10.68
N PHE A 75 -5.00 4.77 -10.68
CA PHE A 75 -4.21 3.88 -9.83
C PHE A 75 -3.41 2.88 -10.66
N ASP A 76 -2.18 2.61 -10.21
CA ASP A 76 -1.31 1.64 -10.86
C ASP A 76 -1.98 0.26 -10.93
N GLY A 77 -1.86 -0.38 -12.08
CA GLY A 77 -2.28 -1.78 -12.25
C GLY A 77 -1.18 -2.68 -12.79
N LEU A 78 -0.21 -2.15 -13.55
CA LEU A 78 1.00 -2.90 -13.92
C LEU A 78 2.21 -1.97 -13.97
N LEU A 79 3.26 -2.33 -13.25
CA LEU A 79 4.51 -1.58 -13.28
C LEU A 79 5.47 -2.13 -14.37
N PRO A 80 6.24 -1.27 -15.06
CA PRO A 80 7.24 -1.68 -16.05
C PRO A 80 8.29 -2.66 -15.53
N ALA A 81 8.77 -3.58 -16.37
CA ALA A 81 9.69 -4.65 -15.98
C ALA A 81 11.08 -4.12 -15.57
N ASP A 82 11.57 -3.10 -16.28
CA ASP A 82 12.83 -2.39 -16.02
C ASP A 82 12.88 -1.70 -14.64
N LYS A 83 11.71 -1.34 -14.08
CA LYS A 83 11.60 -0.79 -12.71
C LYS A 83 11.71 -1.84 -11.58
N LEU A 84 12.00 -3.11 -11.88
CA LEU A 84 12.09 -4.19 -10.87
C LEU A 84 13.13 -3.90 -9.78
N GLN A 85 14.31 -3.40 -10.16
CA GLN A 85 15.36 -3.06 -9.20
C GLN A 85 14.91 -1.94 -8.25
N THR A 86 14.19 -0.94 -8.76
CA THR A 86 13.61 0.13 -7.95
C THR A 86 12.57 -0.41 -6.97
N ARG A 87 11.72 -1.35 -7.40
CA ARG A 87 10.75 -2.03 -6.53
C ARG A 87 11.44 -2.78 -5.40
N MET A 88 12.45 -3.58 -5.75
CA MET A 88 13.24 -4.33 -4.77
C MET A 88 13.87 -3.40 -3.73
N LYS A 89 14.46 -2.28 -4.16
CA LYS A 89 15.06 -1.29 -3.26
C LYS A 89 14.04 -0.72 -2.28
N ARG A 90 12.90 -0.24 -2.78
CA ARG A 90 11.81 0.30 -1.95
C ARG A 90 11.28 -0.76 -0.99
N HIS A 91 11.19 -2.02 -1.42
CA HIS A 91 10.72 -3.12 -0.58
C HIS A 91 11.69 -3.46 0.55
N VAL A 92 12.99 -3.53 0.25
CA VAL A 92 14.06 -3.71 1.26
C VAL A 92 14.06 -2.56 2.26
N GLU A 93 13.87 -1.32 1.81
CA GLU A 93 13.77 -0.13 2.69
C GLU A 93 12.56 -0.22 3.63
N ARG A 94 11.39 -0.65 3.14
CA ARG A 94 10.20 -0.88 3.98
C ARG A 94 10.41 -2.00 5.00
N CYS A 95 11.04 -3.11 4.59
CA CYS A 95 11.41 -4.20 5.51
C CYS A 95 12.45 -3.74 6.53
N LYS A 96 13.37 -2.85 6.17
CA LYS A 96 14.34 -2.22 7.08
C LYS A 96 13.63 -1.36 8.13
N ALA A 97 12.65 -0.53 7.73
CA ALA A 97 11.88 0.28 8.66
C ALA A 97 11.14 -0.57 9.70
N SER A 98 10.51 -1.68 9.29
CA SER A 98 9.86 -2.62 10.24
C SER A 98 10.88 -3.27 11.20
N ARG A 99 12.08 -3.63 10.73
CA ARG A 99 13.18 -4.13 11.58
C ARG A 99 13.67 -3.09 12.58
N GLU A 100 13.88 -1.86 12.13
CA GLU A 100 14.32 -0.76 13.00
C GLU A 100 13.26 -0.41 14.05
N PHE A 101 11.98 -0.51 13.68
CA PHE A 101 10.86 -0.39 14.62
C PHE A 101 10.89 -1.50 15.67
N PHE A 102 11.10 -2.76 15.28
CA PHE A 102 11.26 -3.86 16.23
C PHE A 102 12.44 -3.64 17.19
N GLN A 103 13.60 -3.24 16.66
CA GLN A 103 14.80 -2.98 17.46
C GLN A 103 14.63 -1.83 18.45
N ALA A 104 13.91 -0.78 18.06
CA ALA A 104 13.62 0.35 18.93
C ALA A 104 12.73 -0.03 20.13
N PHE A 105 11.92 -1.08 19.99
CA PHE A 105 10.93 -1.49 20.98
C PHE A 105 11.04 -2.98 21.35
N SER A 106 12.26 -3.52 21.45
CA SER A 106 12.51 -4.97 21.58
C SER A 106 11.83 -5.64 22.78
N SER A 107 11.64 -4.91 23.89
CA SER A 107 10.97 -5.40 25.10
C SER A 107 9.44 -5.26 25.07
N GLY A 108 8.87 -4.65 24.04
CA GLY A 108 7.46 -4.29 23.94
C GLY A 108 7.28 -2.86 23.43
N CYS A 109 6.19 -2.62 22.71
CA CYS A 109 5.90 -1.34 22.08
C CYS A 109 4.99 -0.50 22.98
N PRO A 110 5.33 0.75 23.34
CA PRO A 110 4.40 1.62 24.06
C PRO A 110 3.06 1.74 23.33
N LEU A 111 1.96 1.75 24.06
CA LEU A 111 0.61 1.81 23.47
C LEU A 111 0.43 3.03 22.56
N SER A 112 0.94 4.20 22.98
CA SER A 112 0.90 5.45 22.22
C SER A 112 1.70 5.40 20.90
N VAL A 113 2.52 4.36 20.72
CA VAL A 113 3.27 4.07 19.50
C VAL A 113 2.63 2.93 18.72
N ALA A 114 2.04 1.95 19.39
CA ALA A 114 1.37 0.80 18.77
C ALA A 114 0.01 1.16 18.13
N CYS A 115 -0.63 2.22 18.60
CA CYS A 115 -1.88 2.77 18.06
C CYS A 115 -1.68 4.21 17.59
N TYR A 116 -2.61 4.71 16.78
CA TYR A 116 -2.65 6.13 16.46
C TYR A 116 -2.80 6.96 17.74
N SER A 117 -2.00 8.02 17.83
CA SER A 117 -2.10 9.01 18.89
C SER A 117 -1.65 10.36 18.31
N PRO A 118 -2.47 11.42 18.44
CA PRO A 118 -2.09 12.76 18.02
C PRO A 118 -0.83 13.21 18.73
N LYS A 119 0.05 13.93 18.02
CA LYS A 119 1.26 14.52 18.59
C LYS A 119 0.89 15.57 19.62
N LYS A 120 1.36 15.37 20.86
CA LYS A 120 1.37 16.41 21.88
C LYS A 120 2.68 17.22 21.81
N PRO A 121 2.66 18.54 22.08
CA PRO A 121 3.87 19.36 22.12
C PRO A 121 4.89 18.77 23.11
N GLY A 122 6.14 18.58 22.67
CA GLY A 122 7.25 18.11 23.52
C GLY A 122 7.52 16.60 23.53
N ILE A 123 6.74 15.78 22.80
CA ILE A 123 7.04 14.34 22.63
C ILE A 123 8.02 14.14 21.47
N ALA A 124 9.06 13.33 21.69
CA ALA A 124 10.09 13.04 20.70
C ALA A 124 9.49 12.45 19.41
N ASN A 125 9.97 12.95 18.26
CA ASN A 125 9.55 12.49 16.94
C ASN A 125 10.09 11.07 16.66
N PHE A 126 9.18 10.10 16.50
CA PHE A 126 9.49 8.83 15.85
C PHE A 126 9.33 8.88 14.31
N GLY A 127 9.07 10.07 13.76
CA GLY A 127 8.46 10.32 12.45
C GLY A 127 9.14 9.77 11.20
N SER A 128 10.35 9.22 11.27
CA SER A 128 10.98 8.49 10.15
C SER A 128 10.98 6.96 10.29
N LYS A 129 10.54 6.43 11.44
CA LYS A 129 10.60 4.99 11.77
C LYS A 129 9.25 4.28 11.75
N ILE A 130 8.14 5.02 11.57
CA ILE A 130 6.80 4.42 11.57
C ILE A 130 6.61 3.70 10.23
N PRO A 131 6.44 2.36 10.22
CA PRO A 131 6.23 1.61 8.98
C PRO A 131 4.92 2.00 8.31
N THR A 132 4.87 1.87 6.98
CA THR A 132 3.63 2.06 6.21
C THR A 132 2.60 0.99 6.58
N THR A 133 1.32 1.36 6.61
CA THR A 133 0.22 0.40 6.79
C THR A 133 0.05 -0.49 5.55
N LEU A 134 -0.32 -1.77 5.78
CA LEU A 134 -0.52 -2.80 4.76
C LEU A 134 -1.45 -2.31 3.64
N PHE A 135 -2.59 -1.76 4.03
CA PHE A 135 -3.67 -1.39 3.12
C PHE A 135 -3.63 0.08 2.70
N LEU A 136 -2.46 0.72 2.69
CA LEU A 136 -2.36 2.16 2.38
C LEU A 136 -3.08 2.53 1.07
N VAL A 137 -2.67 1.95 -0.05
CA VAL A 137 -3.26 2.24 -1.35
C VAL A 137 -4.64 1.56 -1.51
N PRO A 138 -4.82 0.27 -1.14
CA PRO A 138 -6.13 -0.38 -1.24
C PRO A 138 -7.25 0.33 -0.46
N ALA A 139 -6.99 0.82 0.76
CA ALA A 139 -8.00 1.51 1.55
C ALA A 139 -8.45 2.84 0.93
N VAL A 140 -7.49 3.60 0.37
CA VAL A 140 -7.79 4.85 -0.35
C VAL A 140 -8.59 4.55 -1.62
N LEU A 141 -8.19 3.53 -2.40
CA LEU A 141 -8.90 3.10 -3.59
C LEU A 141 -10.35 2.70 -3.27
N GLU A 142 -10.56 1.84 -2.29
CA GLU A 142 -11.90 1.37 -1.91
C GLU A 142 -12.78 2.51 -1.40
N ALA A 143 -12.25 3.40 -0.56
CA ALA A 143 -12.99 4.57 -0.08
C ALA A 143 -13.41 5.52 -1.21
N LEU A 144 -12.57 5.68 -2.25
CA LEU A 144 -12.92 6.47 -3.42
C LEU A 144 -13.99 5.78 -4.28
N LEU A 145 -13.91 4.46 -4.45
CA LEU A 145 -14.90 3.67 -5.20
C LEU A 145 -16.28 3.67 -4.51
N GLU A 146 -16.31 3.71 -3.17
CA GLU A 146 -17.55 3.82 -2.38
C GLU A 146 -18.13 5.24 -2.36
N SER A 147 -17.36 6.26 -2.78
CA SER A 147 -17.83 7.64 -2.83
C SER A 147 -18.82 7.85 -3.98
N SER A 148 -19.96 8.46 -3.68
CA SER A 148 -20.95 8.85 -4.69
C SER A 148 -20.42 9.86 -5.71
N ASP A 149 -19.45 10.68 -5.31
CA ASP A 149 -18.98 11.81 -6.11
C ASP A 149 -17.76 11.46 -6.96
N TYR A 150 -17.00 10.45 -6.55
CA TYR A 150 -15.72 10.08 -7.17
C TYR A 150 -15.67 8.65 -7.71
N GLY A 151 -16.57 7.74 -7.32
CA GLY A 151 -16.47 6.33 -7.68
C GLY A 151 -16.45 6.07 -9.19
N ASP A 152 -17.18 6.88 -9.96
CA ASP A 152 -17.23 6.82 -11.44
C ASP A 152 -15.98 7.40 -12.14
N LYS A 153 -15.14 8.12 -11.39
CA LYS A 153 -13.91 8.79 -11.88
C LYS A 153 -12.65 8.00 -11.56
N VAL A 154 -12.76 6.95 -10.75
CA VAL A 154 -11.63 6.14 -10.29
C VAL A 154 -11.36 5.02 -11.28
N CYS A 155 -10.09 4.82 -11.64
CA CYS A 155 -9.68 3.74 -12.53
C CYS A 155 -8.35 3.12 -12.13
N VAL A 156 -8.30 1.78 -12.03
CA VAL A 156 -7.03 1.03 -11.99
C VAL A 156 -6.61 0.73 -13.43
N VAL A 157 -5.46 1.24 -13.84
CA VAL A 157 -5.02 1.21 -15.24
C VAL A 157 -4.01 0.09 -15.48
N PRO A 158 -3.95 -0.53 -16.68
CA PRO A 158 -2.98 -1.60 -16.97
C PRO A 158 -1.53 -1.12 -17.13
N GLY A 159 -1.14 -0.06 -16.44
CA GLY A 159 0.17 0.58 -16.48
C GLY A 159 0.41 1.39 -15.19
N GLU A 160 1.23 2.43 -15.30
CA GLU A 160 1.47 3.40 -14.23
C GLU A 160 0.44 4.54 -14.29
N ALA A 161 -0.07 4.95 -13.13
CA ALA A 161 -1.09 5.98 -13.01
C ALA A 161 -0.65 7.33 -13.59
N ASP A 162 0.62 7.71 -13.38
CA ASP A 162 1.22 8.95 -13.87
C ASP A 162 1.11 9.10 -15.40
N THR A 163 1.38 8.03 -16.13
CA THR A 163 1.36 8.00 -17.59
C THR A 163 -0.08 8.17 -18.11
N TYR A 164 -1.06 7.61 -17.41
CA TYR A 164 -2.48 7.80 -17.74
C TYR A 164 -2.97 9.21 -17.37
N CYS A 165 -2.49 9.78 -16.26
CA CYS A 165 -2.76 11.19 -15.92
C CYS A 165 -2.25 12.11 -17.03
N ALA A 166 -1.01 11.90 -17.48
CA ALA A 166 -0.42 12.65 -18.58
C ALA A 166 -1.17 12.46 -19.90
N ALA A 167 -1.56 11.23 -20.23
CA ALA A 167 -2.31 10.92 -21.44
C ALA A 167 -3.71 11.57 -21.44
N TYR A 168 -4.38 11.61 -20.29
CA TYR A 168 -5.66 12.31 -20.14
C TYR A 168 -5.47 13.81 -20.37
N ALA A 169 -4.48 14.43 -19.71
CA ALA A 169 -4.19 15.85 -19.89
C ALA A 169 -3.81 16.18 -21.34
N ALA A 170 -3.05 15.32 -22.02
CA ALA A 170 -2.69 15.52 -23.43
C ALA A 170 -3.88 15.59 -24.39
N LYS A 171 -5.01 14.96 -24.03
CA LYS A 171 -6.22 14.87 -24.85
C LYS A 171 -7.25 15.97 -24.55
N HIS A 172 -7.10 16.68 -23.43
CA HIS A 172 -8.09 17.64 -22.96
C HIS A 172 -7.40 18.98 -22.62
N GLU A 173 -8.04 20.09 -22.98
CA GLU A 173 -7.47 21.41 -22.72
C GLU A 173 -7.54 21.78 -21.24
N ASN A 174 -6.54 22.50 -20.74
CA ASN A 174 -6.50 23.10 -19.40
C ASN A 174 -6.62 22.13 -18.21
N ILE A 175 -6.25 20.86 -18.39
CA ILE A 175 -6.19 19.90 -17.29
C ILE A 175 -4.94 20.12 -16.43
N THR A 176 -5.12 20.13 -15.11
CA THR A 176 -4.01 20.11 -14.16
C THR A 176 -3.83 18.73 -13.55
N VAL A 177 -2.65 18.13 -13.71
CA VAL A 177 -2.31 16.87 -13.05
C VAL A 177 -1.82 17.14 -11.63
N VAL A 178 -2.43 16.49 -10.65
CA VAL A 178 -2.05 16.57 -9.24
C VAL A 178 -1.32 15.30 -8.83
N SER A 179 -0.04 15.42 -8.45
CA SER A 179 0.82 14.27 -8.11
C SER A 179 1.97 14.64 -7.15
N GLY A 180 2.73 13.65 -6.70
CA GLY A 180 4.01 13.79 -5.99
C GLY A 180 5.23 13.41 -6.85
N ASP A 181 5.03 13.04 -8.12
CA ASP A 181 6.08 12.62 -9.03
C ASP A 181 6.52 13.74 -9.97
N SER A 182 7.82 14.06 -9.98
CA SER A 182 8.37 15.11 -10.84
C SER A 182 8.48 14.70 -12.30
N ASP A 183 8.36 13.41 -12.61
CA ASP A 183 8.42 12.89 -13.98
C ASP A 183 7.28 13.46 -14.83
N LEU A 184 6.12 13.73 -14.22
CA LEU A 184 4.98 14.37 -14.88
C LEU A 184 5.29 15.72 -15.54
N ILE A 185 6.29 16.47 -15.05
CA ILE A 185 6.69 17.75 -15.66
C ILE A 185 7.24 17.57 -17.08
N ILE A 186 7.73 16.37 -17.42
CA ILE A 186 8.36 16.13 -18.73
C ILE A 186 7.47 15.42 -19.73
N HIS A 187 6.28 15.00 -19.31
CA HIS A 187 5.29 14.47 -20.24
C HIS A 187 4.67 15.59 -21.08
N ALA A 188 4.20 15.22 -22.27
CA ALA A 188 3.41 16.13 -23.10
C ALA A 188 1.99 16.23 -22.54
N LEU A 189 1.69 17.30 -21.79
CA LEU A 189 0.40 17.50 -21.12
C LEU A 189 -0.65 18.27 -21.95
N GLY A 190 -0.37 18.54 -23.22
CA GLY A 190 -1.27 19.31 -24.09
C GLY A 190 -1.30 20.82 -23.79
N PRO A 191 -2.08 21.60 -24.58
CA PRO A 191 -2.21 23.04 -24.41
C PRO A 191 -2.84 23.41 -23.05
N GLY A 192 -2.17 24.30 -22.31
CA GLY A 192 -2.61 24.72 -20.98
C GLY A 192 -2.54 23.62 -19.92
N GLY A 193 -1.97 22.46 -20.24
CA GLY A 193 -1.74 21.37 -19.30
C GLY A 193 -0.59 21.68 -18.34
N GLY A 194 -0.76 21.35 -17.07
CA GLY A 194 0.26 21.61 -16.05
C GLY A 194 0.24 20.61 -14.91
N VAL A 195 1.29 20.64 -14.10
CA VAL A 195 1.43 19.79 -12.91
C VAL A 195 1.40 20.65 -11.67
N VAL A 196 0.63 20.22 -10.66
CA VAL A 196 0.67 20.76 -9.30
C VAL A 196 1.07 19.66 -8.35
N PHE A 197 2.02 19.96 -7.47
CA PHE A 197 2.44 18.98 -6.47
C PHE A 197 1.51 19.00 -5.27
N LEU A 198 1.10 17.82 -4.79
CA LEU A 198 0.26 17.67 -3.58
C LEU A 198 0.84 18.41 -2.36
N ALA A 199 2.17 18.43 -2.24
CA ALA A 199 2.87 19.11 -1.15
C ALA A 199 2.88 20.65 -1.26
N ASP A 200 2.51 21.20 -2.42
CA ASP A 200 2.54 22.64 -2.70
C ASP A 200 1.14 23.26 -2.70
N ILE A 201 0.10 22.47 -2.44
CA ILE A 201 -1.26 22.97 -2.29
C ILE A 201 -1.38 23.56 -0.89
N GLU A 202 -1.57 24.87 -0.80
CA GLU A 202 -1.79 25.62 0.42
C GLU A 202 -3.26 26.01 0.49
N VAL A 203 -3.94 25.59 1.56
CA VAL A 203 -5.34 25.94 1.83
C VAL A 203 -5.34 27.24 2.64
N THR A 204 -6.12 28.19 2.17
CA THR A 204 -6.37 29.48 2.81
C THR A 204 -7.87 29.72 2.86
N ASP A 205 -8.33 30.67 3.67
CA ASP A 205 -9.76 30.93 3.88
C ASP A 205 -10.54 31.19 2.57
N ASP A 206 -9.87 31.70 1.54
CA ASP A 206 -10.48 32.09 0.25
C ASP A 206 -10.04 31.24 -0.95
N ALA A 207 -8.97 30.44 -0.83
CA ALA A 207 -8.37 29.78 -1.99
C ALA A 207 -7.49 28.55 -1.70
N LEU A 208 -7.36 27.72 -2.74
CA LEU A 208 -6.31 26.71 -2.88
C LEU A 208 -5.15 27.27 -3.69
N ARG A 209 -4.15 27.83 -3.00
CA ARG A 209 -2.96 28.43 -3.64
C ARG A 209 -1.92 27.35 -3.91
N CYS A 210 -1.27 27.39 -5.06
CA CYS A 210 -0.23 26.40 -5.38
C CYS A 210 0.79 26.90 -6.40
N LEU A 211 1.82 26.07 -6.63
CA LEU A 211 2.79 26.23 -7.71
C LEU A 211 2.44 25.27 -8.85
N ARG A 212 2.24 25.83 -10.05
CA ARG A 212 1.93 25.09 -11.27
C ARG A 212 3.13 25.07 -12.20
N PHE A 213 3.44 23.88 -12.70
CA PHE A 213 4.52 23.64 -13.65
C PHE A 213 3.91 23.31 -15.01
N GLU A 214 3.98 24.25 -15.94
CA GLU A 214 3.45 24.07 -17.30
C GLU A 214 4.61 23.77 -18.26
N PRO A 215 4.70 22.55 -18.84
CA PRO A 215 5.82 22.16 -19.69
C PRO A 215 6.07 23.14 -20.84
N ALA A 216 5.02 23.53 -21.55
CA ALA A 216 5.11 24.48 -22.68
C ALA A 216 5.59 25.87 -22.24
N PHE A 217 5.17 26.34 -21.05
CA PHE A 217 5.63 27.62 -20.50
C PHE A 217 7.11 27.55 -20.09
N ILE A 218 7.54 26.45 -19.49
CA ILE A 218 8.94 26.22 -19.11
C ILE A 218 9.83 26.19 -20.36
N GLU A 219 9.42 25.49 -21.41
CA GLU A 219 10.13 25.46 -22.70
C GLU A 219 10.30 26.87 -23.27
N LEU A 220 9.22 27.68 -23.27
CA LEU A 220 9.26 29.06 -23.72
C LEU A 220 10.22 29.92 -22.89
N GLN A 221 10.16 29.85 -21.56
CA GLN A 221 11.02 30.63 -20.66
C GLN A 221 12.50 30.22 -20.74
N LEU A 222 12.78 28.97 -21.10
CA LEU A 222 14.14 28.45 -21.33
C LEU A 222 14.63 28.61 -22.77
N SER A 223 13.80 29.16 -23.67
CA SER A 223 14.10 29.27 -25.11
C SER A 223 14.42 27.91 -25.75
N LEU A 224 13.70 26.86 -25.33
CA LEU A 224 13.80 25.51 -25.87
C LEU A 224 12.80 25.28 -27.00
N PRO A 225 13.09 24.40 -27.96
CA PRO A 225 12.10 23.91 -28.90
C PRO A 225 10.93 23.24 -28.19
N PRO A 226 9.73 23.22 -28.79
CA PRO A 226 8.60 22.46 -28.26
C PRO A 226 8.92 20.98 -28.12
N LYS A 227 8.43 20.34 -27.07
CA LYS A 227 8.65 18.91 -26.75
C LYS A 227 10.11 18.55 -26.40
N SER A 228 10.88 19.52 -25.90
CA SER A 228 12.26 19.33 -25.44
C SER A 228 12.36 19.01 -23.94
N MET A 229 11.25 18.95 -23.18
CA MET A 229 11.31 18.64 -21.75
C MET A 229 11.96 17.28 -21.41
N ILE A 230 11.77 16.25 -22.24
CA ILE A 230 12.43 14.94 -22.06
C ILE A 230 13.95 15.10 -22.19
N GLN A 231 14.42 15.85 -23.18
CA GLN A 231 15.85 16.15 -23.38
C GLN A 231 16.43 16.94 -22.20
N LEU A 232 15.68 17.94 -21.73
CA LEU A 232 16.03 18.73 -20.56
C LEU A 232 16.25 17.86 -19.33
N ALA A 233 15.35 16.92 -19.07
CA ALA A 233 15.49 15.99 -17.97
C ALA A 233 16.69 15.04 -18.11
N TYR A 234 16.91 14.50 -19.31
CA TYR A 234 18.09 13.69 -19.58
C TYR A 234 19.39 14.45 -19.26
N GLN A 235 19.50 15.71 -19.70
CA GLN A 235 20.66 16.54 -19.37
C GLN A 235 20.73 16.93 -17.90
N ALA A 236 19.59 17.12 -17.24
CA ALA A 236 19.56 17.38 -15.80
C ALA A 236 20.14 16.21 -14.97
N LEU A 237 20.00 14.97 -15.46
CA LEU A 237 20.64 13.79 -14.86
C LEU A 237 22.16 13.81 -15.06
N ASN A 238 22.62 14.17 -16.25
CA ASN A 238 24.05 14.23 -16.60
C ASN A 238 24.76 15.45 -15.96
N MET A 239 24.01 16.50 -15.64
CA MET A 239 24.53 17.76 -15.08
C MET A 239 23.91 18.07 -13.70
N PRO A 240 24.15 17.25 -12.66
CA PRO A 240 23.43 17.34 -11.39
C PRO A 240 23.64 18.67 -10.65
N GLN A 241 24.74 19.37 -10.91
CA GLN A 241 25.08 20.66 -10.29
C GLN A 241 24.70 21.89 -11.14
N ALA A 242 24.33 21.71 -12.41
CA ALA A 242 23.97 22.81 -13.28
C ALA A 242 22.56 23.35 -12.98
N ASN A 243 22.32 24.65 -13.23
CA ASN A 243 20.97 25.22 -13.18
C ASN A 243 20.22 24.99 -14.51
N ALA A 244 18.91 25.23 -14.52
CA ALA A 244 18.07 24.96 -15.69
C ALA A 244 18.50 25.71 -16.96
N ARG A 245 19.01 26.95 -16.85
CA ARG A 245 19.48 27.71 -18.02
C ARG A 245 20.72 27.11 -18.66
N VAL A 246 21.65 26.62 -17.84
CA VAL A 246 22.86 25.93 -18.33
C VAL A 246 22.47 24.61 -18.99
N ILE A 247 21.60 23.84 -18.36
CA ILE A 247 21.09 22.58 -18.92
C ILE A 247 20.38 22.83 -20.26
N ALA A 248 19.52 23.85 -20.34
CA ALA A 248 18.80 24.20 -21.56
C ALA A 248 19.73 24.55 -22.73
N LYS A 249 20.85 25.25 -22.47
CA LYS A 249 21.86 25.53 -23.52
C LYS A 249 22.49 24.25 -24.07
N GLU A 250 22.80 23.29 -23.20
CA GLU A 250 23.37 22.01 -23.61
C GLU A 250 22.34 21.09 -24.28
N CYS A 251 21.04 21.28 -24.03
CA CYS A 251 19.98 20.50 -24.68
C CYS A 251 19.97 20.64 -26.19
N LEU A 252 20.38 21.80 -26.71
CA LEU A 252 20.45 22.07 -28.15
C LEU A 252 21.58 21.28 -28.84
N ASN A 253 22.54 20.74 -28.08
CA ASN A 253 23.71 20.06 -28.60
C ASN A 253 23.58 18.52 -28.57
N ILE A 254 22.48 17.97 -28.07
CA ILE A 254 22.31 16.52 -27.90
C ILE A 254 22.07 15.84 -29.25
N SER A 255 22.81 14.77 -29.53
CA SER A 255 22.46 13.86 -30.61
C SER A 255 21.30 12.95 -30.17
N HIS A 256 20.16 13.04 -30.86
CA HIS A 256 19.02 12.12 -30.69
C HIS A 256 19.35 10.64 -30.96
N GLN A 257 20.52 10.36 -31.53
CA GLN A 257 21.01 9.01 -31.82
C GLN A 257 21.79 8.39 -30.64
N GLU A 258 22.00 9.14 -29.55
CA GLU A 258 22.64 8.58 -28.37
C GLU A 258 21.75 7.50 -27.73
N ARG A 259 22.26 6.26 -27.69
CA ARG A 259 21.52 5.09 -27.18
C ARG A 259 20.98 5.28 -25.76
N GLN A 260 21.71 6.01 -24.91
CA GLN A 260 21.30 6.28 -23.54
C GLN A 260 20.10 7.23 -23.47
N TYR A 261 20.11 8.28 -24.29
CA TYR A 261 18.97 9.18 -24.45
C TYR A 261 17.74 8.45 -25.00
N GLN A 262 17.89 7.61 -26.01
CA GLN A 262 16.78 6.85 -26.60
C GLN A 262 16.08 5.97 -25.55
N ARG A 263 16.86 5.19 -24.78
CA ARG A 263 16.33 4.37 -23.68
C ARG A 263 15.64 5.18 -22.58
N PHE A 264 16.12 6.39 -22.31
CA PHE A 264 15.49 7.29 -21.35
C PHE A 264 14.16 7.83 -21.91
N ALA A 265 14.16 8.30 -23.16
CA ALA A 265 13.01 8.92 -23.81
C ALA A 265 11.88 7.91 -24.07
N GLU A 266 12.20 6.66 -24.40
CA GLU A 266 11.22 5.58 -24.61
C GLU A 266 10.21 5.45 -23.45
N GLN A 267 10.63 5.72 -22.21
CA GLN A 267 9.76 5.66 -21.02
C GLN A 267 8.62 6.70 -21.01
N TYR A 268 8.77 7.79 -21.77
CA TYR A 268 7.85 8.93 -21.74
C TYR A 268 7.11 9.16 -23.06
N LEU A 269 7.48 8.42 -24.12
CA LEU A 269 6.95 8.59 -25.48
C LEU A 269 5.80 7.63 -25.81
N GLU A 270 5.64 6.52 -25.08
CA GLU A 270 4.56 5.55 -25.34
C GLU A 270 3.20 6.06 -24.83
N SER A 271 2.19 6.06 -25.71
CA SER A 271 0.79 6.31 -25.32
C SER A 271 0.16 5.01 -24.81
N PRO A 272 -0.41 4.99 -23.58
CA PRO A 272 -0.86 3.77 -22.94
C PRO A 272 -2.11 3.13 -23.58
N ASP A 273 -2.97 3.88 -24.26
CA ASP A 273 -4.32 3.43 -24.61
C ASP A 273 -4.41 2.41 -25.76
N LEU A 274 -3.65 2.57 -26.84
CA LEU A 274 -3.83 1.75 -28.05
C LEU A 274 -3.04 0.44 -28.03
N THR A 275 -1.93 0.40 -27.28
CA THR A 275 -1.05 -0.78 -27.25
C THR A 275 -1.45 -1.78 -26.16
N MET A 276 -2.17 -1.35 -25.11
CA MET A 276 -2.48 -2.19 -23.96
C MET A 276 -3.74 -3.04 -24.14
N VAL A 277 -4.81 -2.50 -24.72
CA VAL A 277 -6.05 -3.26 -25.00
C VAL A 277 -5.79 -4.46 -25.91
N SER A 278 -4.88 -4.30 -26.88
CA SER A 278 -4.41 -5.40 -27.74
C SER A 278 -3.48 -6.38 -27.00
N LYS A 279 -2.60 -5.89 -26.10
CA LYS A 279 -1.69 -6.73 -25.29
C LYS A 279 -2.40 -7.68 -24.33
N TYR A 280 -3.59 -7.33 -23.84
CA TYR A 280 -4.37 -8.18 -22.91
C TYR A 280 -5.60 -8.82 -23.55
N GLN A 281 -5.64 -8.92 -24.90
CA GLN A 281 -6.65 -9.67 -25.67
C GLN A 281 -8.12 -9.44 -25.25
N GLY A 282 -8.46 -8.23 -24.79
CA GLY A 282 -9.84 -7.89 -24.42
C GLY A 282 -10.28 -8.30 -23.01
N PHE A 283 -9.37 -8.62 -22.07
CA PHE A 283 -9.73 -8.67 -20.64
C PHE A 283 -10.37 -7.33 -20.22
N PHE A 284 -11.55 -7.40 -19.62
CA PHE A 284 -12.20 -6.27 -18.97
C PHE A 284 -11.47 -5.95 -17.67
N LEU A 285 -10.80 -4.81 -17.66
CA LEU A 285 -10.05 -4.28 -16.52
C LEU A 285 -10.83 -3.23 -15.73
N GLY A 286 -12.13 -3.06 -16.02
CA GLY A 286 -13.01 -2.15 -15.31
C GLY A 286 -13.48 -2.70 -13.95
N PRO A 287 -14.41 -2.00 -13.29
CA PRO A 287 -14.90 -2.37 -11.96
C PRO A 287 -15.54 -3.78 -11.91
N PRO A 288 -15.42 -4.51 -10.77
CA PRO A 288 -14.65 -4.15 -9.58
C PRO A 288 -13.15 -4.32 -9.84
N TYR A 289 -12.39 -3.30 -9.47
CA TYR A 289 -10.95 -3.30 -9.69
C TYR A 289 -10.22 -4.24 -8.73
N LEU A 290 -9.15 -4.87 -9.23
CA LEU A 290 -8.15 -5.52 -8.39
C LEU A 290 -7.36 -4.46 -7.62
N ASP A 291 -6.93 -4.77 -6.40
CA ASP A 291 -5.98 -3.92 -5.70
C ASP A 291 -4.67 -3.80 -6.51
N PRO A 292 -3.96 -2.66 -6.47
CA PRO A 292 -2.81 -2.42 -7.35
C PRO A 292 -1.74 -3.53 -7.36
N ARG A 293 -1.50 -4.20 -6.22
CA ARG A 293 -0.50 -5.27 -6.14
C ARG A 293 -1.00 -6.57 -6.76
N LEU A 294 -2.27 -6.90 -6.51
CA LEU A 294 -2.90 -8.06 -7.12
C LEU A 294 -3.09 -7.85 -8.62
N SER A 295 -3.42 -6.64 -9.05
CA SER A 295 -3.43 -6.23 -10.45
C SER A 295 -2.06 -6.47 -11.09
N GLU A 296 -0.97 -6.01 -10.47
CA GLU A 296 0.38 -6.20 -11.01
C GLU A 296 0.72 -7.69 -11.16
N THR A 297 0.46 -8.50 -10.13
CA THR A 297 0.69 -9.96 -10.18
C THR A 297 -0.17 -10.63 -11.26
N THR A 298 -1.44 -10.25 -11.38
CA THR A 298 -2.38 -10.82 -12.35
C THR A 298 -2.00 -10.48 -13.78
N LEU A 299 -1.75 -9.19 -14.07
CA LEU A 299 -1.36 -8.73 -15.40
C LEU A 299 0.02 -9.27 -15.79
N ARG A 300 0.98 -9.35 -14.85
CA ARG A 300 2.28 -10.00 -15.11
C ARG A 300 2.12 -11.48 -15.43
N TYR A 301 1.30 -12.20 -14.68
CA TYR A 301 1.00 -13.61 -14.95
C TYR A 301 0.43 -13.78 -16.36
N ILE A 302 -0.54 -12.94 -16.74
CA ILE A 302 -1.13 -12.94 -18.08
C ILE A 302 -0.06 -12.65 -19.15
N GLN A 303 0.80 -11.65 -18.96
CA GLN A 303 1.90 -11.35 -19.90
C GLN A 303 2.85 -12.53 -20.11
N ILE A 304 3.27 -13.19 -19.02
CA ILE A 304 4.18 -14.34 -19.08
C ILE A 304 3.48 -15.52 -19.78
N SER A 305 2.18 -15.72 -19.54
CA SER A 305 1.41 -16.80 -20.17
C SER A 305 1.32 -16.72 -21.70
N PHE A 306 1.56 -15.53 -22.28
CA PHE A 306 1.60 -15.34 -23.73
C PHE A 306 2.96 -15.63 -24.36
N LYS A 307 4.03 -15.75 -23.56
CA LYS A 307 5.36 -16.09 -24.09
C LYS A 307 5.44 -17.60 -24.36
N ASP A 308 5.93 -17.96 -25.54
CA ASP A 308 6.10 -19.36 -25.95
C ASP A 308 7.11 -20.09 -25.06
N GLU A 309 6.83 -21.34 -24.67
CA GLU A 309 7.75 -22.17 -23.85
C GLU A 309 9.15 -22.34 -24.48
N LYS A 310 9.27 -22.09 -25.80
CA LYS A 310 10.52 -22.21 -26.56
C LYS A 310 11.51 -21.08 -26.31
N THR A 311 11.06 -19.91 -25.83
CA THR A 311 11.96 -18.85 -25.37
C THR A 311 12.43 -19.22 -23.96
N GLN A 312 13.64 -19.77 -23.84
CA GLN A 312 14.24 -20.32 -22.61
C GLN A 312 14.36 -19.35 -21.40
N GLU A 313 13.75 -18.17 -21.42
CA GLU A 313 13.66 -17.29 -20.26
C GLU A 313 12.51 -17.75 -19.36
N THR A 314 12.86 -18.49 -18.29
CA THR A 314 11.93 -18.90 -17.24
C THR A 314 11.55 -17.71 -16.35
N GLU A 315 10.85 -16.74 -16.92
CA GLU A 315 10.33 -15.61 -16.16
C GLU A 315 9.22 -16.11 -15.22
N THR A 316 9.43 -15.93 -13.91
CA THR A 316 8.44 -16.33 -12.89
C THR A 316 7.70 -15.09 -12.42
N PRO A 317 6.36 -15.08 -12.43
CA PRO A 317 5.60 -13.96 -11.87
C PRO A 317 5.96 -13.78 -10.39
N TYR A 318 5.84 -12.55 -9.91
CA TYR A 318 6.17 -12.21 -8.54
C TYR A 318 5.09 -11.35 -7.89
N SER A 319 5.11 -11.34 -6.56
CA SER A 319 4.24 -10.52 -5.74
C SER A 319 5.03 -9.89 -4.59
N PHE A 320 5.00 -8.55 -4.50
CA PHE A 320 5.60 -7.81 -3.40
C PHE A 320 4.59 -7.64 -2.27
N LEU A 321 4.59 -8.57 -1.32
CA LEU A 321 3.69 -8.52 -0.18
C LEU A 321 4.09 -7.37 0.74
N PRO A 322 3.15 -6.54 1.22
CA PRO A 322 3.52 -5.37 2.01
C PRO A 322 4.25 -5.73 3.31
N ALA A 323 5.13 -4.82 3.75
CA ALA A 323 5.79 -4.96 5.04
C ALA A 323 4.76 -4.87 6.17
N LEU A 324 4.84 -5.81 7.11
CA LEU A 324 3.99 -5.84 8.31
C LEU A 324 4.81 -5.47 9.54
N VAL A 325 4.12 -4.97 10.58
CA VAL A 325 4.72 -4.74 11.89
C VAL A 325 4.60 -6.02 12.71
N ASP A 326 5.53 -6.94 12.48
CA ASP A 326 5.53 -8.27 13.09
C ASP A 326 6.83 -8.55 13.85
N SER A 327 6.81 -9.52 14.78
CA SER A 327 7.99 -9.88 15.57
C SER A 327 9.13 -10.42 14.69
N MET A 328 10.35 -9.93 14.90
CA MET A 328 11.56 -10.42 14.23
C MET A 328 12.08 -11.73 14.82
N LEU A 329 11.55 -12.15 15.98
CA LEU A 329 11.86 -13.43 16.61
C LEU A 329 10.98 -14.58 16.09
N GLU A 330 9.94 -14.24 15.33
CA GLU A 330 9.01 -15.19 14.74
C GLU A 330 9.19 -15.24 13.22
N THR A 331 8.71 -16.32 12.60
CA THR A 331 8.56 -16.39 11.14
C THR A 331 7.66 -15.26 10.66
N SER A 332 7.85 -14.78 9.43
CA SER A 332 7.01 -13.70 8.88
C SER A 332 5.52 -13.99 9.04
N ALA A 333 4.74 -12.97 9.41
CA ALA A 333 3.29 -13.05 9.57
C ALA A 333 2.53 -13.45 8.29
N TRP A 334 3.20 -13.42 7.13
CA TRP A 334 2.68 -13.93 5.86
C TRP A 334 2.70 -15.46 5.74
N VAL A 335 3.52 -16.15 6.54
CA VAL A 335 3.70 -17.61 6.45
C VAL A 335 2.38 -18.34 6.71
N PRO A 336 1.62 -18.06 7.78
CA PRO A 336 0.45 -18.86 8.11
C PRO A 336 -0.63 -18.90 7.02
N SER A 337 -0.79 -17.80 6.27
CA SER A 337 -1.78 -17.67 5.20
C SER A 337 -1.27 -18.04 3.80
N THR A 338 -0.11 -18.68 3.69
CA THR A 338 0.47 -19.08 2.38
C THR A 338 -0.47 -19.99 1.59
N SER A 339 -1.14 -20.95 2.23
CA SER A 339 -2.09 -21.85 1.56
C SER A 339 -3.30 -21.13 0.94
N ILE A 340 -3.72 -20.01 1.54
CA ILE A 340 -4.80 -19.17 0.98
C ILE A 340 -4.30 -18.44 -0.26
N ARG A 341 -3.10 -17.85 -0.23
CA ARG A 341 -2.51 -17.22 -1.43
C ARG A 341 -2.19 -18.23 -2.52
N GLN A 342 -1.87 -19.47 -2.14
CA GLN A 342 -1.71 -20.57 -3.08
C GLN A 342 -2.98 -20.81 -3.89
N ILE A 343 -4.16 -20.82 -3.23
CA ILE A 343 -5.46 -20.87 -3.91
C ILE A 343 -5.60 -19.66 -4.84
N ALA A 344 -5.33 -18.45 -4.35
CA ALA A 344 -5.44 -17.23 -5.16
C ALA A 344 -4.58 -17.30 -6.44
N TYR A 345 -3.30 -17.65 -6.34
CA TYR A 345 -2.42 -17.80 -7.51
C TYR A 345 -2.87 -18.93 -8.44
N SER A 346 -3.47 -19.99 -7.91
CA SER A 346 -4.02 -21.09 -8.71
C SER A 346 -5.28 -20.71 -9.48
N LEU A 347 -6.06 -19.73 -9.00
CA LEU A 347 -7.16 -19.16 -9.79
C LEU A 347 -6.67 -18.46 -11.06
N LEU A 348 -5.43 -17.95 -11.08
CA LEU A 348 -4.84 -17.34 -12.29
C LEU A 348 -4.69 -18.35 -13.44
N GLN A 349 -4.48 -19.65 -13.14
CA GLN A 349 -4.49 -20.69 -14.18
C GLN A 349 -5.85 -20.89 -14.82
N ILE A 350 -6.94 -20.60 -14.10
CA ILE A 350 -8.30 -20.68 -14.64
C ILE A 350 -8.58 -19.45 -15.51
N ILE A 351 -8.21 -18.25 -15.02
CA ILE A 351 -8.28 -17.00 -15.79
C ILE A 351 -7.50 -17.15 -17.10
N ARG A 352 -6.30 -17.73 -17.01
CA ARG A 352 -5.44 -17.95 -18.17
C ARG A 352 -4.56 -19.19 -17.98
N PRO A 353 -4.86 -20.30 -18.68
CA PRO A 353 -4.01 -21.49 -18.65
C PRO A 353 -2.58 -21.17 -19.08
N SER A 354 -1.59 -21.67 -18.33
CA SER A 354 -0.18 -21.41 -18.61
C SER A 354 0.73 -22.51 -18.07
N HIS A 355 2.00 -22.46 -18.45
CA HIS A 355 3.08 -23.35 -17.96
C HIS A 355 3.66 -22.89 -16.61
N ILE A 356 3.16 -21.80 -16.03
CA ILE A 356 3.67 -21.21 -14.80
C ILE A 356 3.40 -22.15 -13.62
N LYS A 357 4.48 -22.57 -12.96
CA LYS A 357 4.43 -23.52 -11.83
C LYS A 357 4.41 -22.87 -10.46
N SER A 358 4.87 -21.62 -10.34
CA SER A 358 4.92 -20.91 -9.06
C SER A 358 4.84 -19.40 -9.23
N VAL A 359 4.52 -18.70 -8.15
CA VAL A 359 4.61 -17.24 -8.02
C VAL A 359 5.62 -16.92 -6.91
N ASN A 360 6.60 -16.06 -7.18
CA ASN A 360 7.60 -15.68 -6.19
C ASN A 360 7.10 -14.57 -5.28
N GLU A 361 6.98 -14.85 -3.99
CA GLU A 361 6.58 -13.88 -2.97
C GLU A 361 7.79 -13.19 -2.33
N PHE A 362 7.83 -11.86 -2.42
CA PHE A 362 8.73 -11.04 -1.63
C PHE A 362 8.05 -10.64 -0.32
N ARG A 363 8.27 -11.47 0.71
CA ARG A 363 7.76 -11.26 2.08
C ARG A 363 8.69 -10.32 2.84
N ARG A 364 9.22 -10.74 3.99
CA ARG A 364 10.27 -10.05 4.75
C ARG A 364 11.64 -10.34 4.12
N ILE A 365 12.21 -9.38 3.38
CA ILE A 365 13.54 -9.49 2.76
C ILE A 365 14.52 -8.45 3.30
N SER A 366 15.82 -8.76 3.24
CA SER A 366 16.90 -7.88 3.73
C SER A 366 17.91 -7.50 2.66
N GLN A 367 17.91 -8.16 1.50
CA GLN A 367 18.90 -8.00 0.44
C GLN A 367 18.23 -7.87 -0.93
N MET A 368 18.87 -7.13 -1.83
CA MET A 368 18.41 -6.83 -3.18
C MET A 368 18.44 -8.02 -4.15
N ASN A 369 19.28 -9.01 -3.88
CA ASN A 369 19.46 -10.21 -4.69
C ASN A 369 18.53 -11.37 -4.26
N SER A 370 17.61 -11.13 -3.33
CA SER A 370 16.62 -12.13 -2.92
C SER A 370 15.79 -12.57 -4.13
N GLN A 371 15.51 -13.88 -4.22
CA GLN A 371 14.63 -14.45 -5.24
C GLN A 371 13.18 -14.60 -4.75
N GLY A 372 12.89 -14.19 -3.51
CA GLY A 372 11.60 -14.41 -2.87
C GLY A 372 11.40 -15.87 -2.46
N VAL A 373 10.15 -16.20 -2.13
CA VAL A 373 9.70 -17.57 -1.80
C VAL A 373 8.69 -17.99 -2.85
N GLY A 374 8.99 -19.05 -3.61
CA GLY A 374 8.06 -19.62 -4.58
C GLY A 374 6.85 -20.24 -3.87
N VAL A 375 5.65 -19.86 -4.32
CA VAL A 375 4.39 -20.49 -3.93
C VAL A 375 3.86 -21.24 -5.14
N ASP A 376 3.72 -22.55 -5.01
CA ASP A 376 3.34 -23.42 -6.11
C ASP A 376 1.91 -23.14 -6.58
N VAL A 377 1.72 -23.15 -7.89
CA VAL A 377 0.40 -23.07 -8.50
C VAL A 377 -0.16 -24.50 -8.60
N LEU A 378 -1.30 -24.72 -7.96
CA LEU A 378 -1.93 -26.04 -7.83
C LEU A 378 -2.52 -26.51 -9.15
N SER A 379 -2.48 -27.82 -9.41
CA SER A 379 -3.29 -28.40 -10.48
C SER A 379 -4.78 -28.28 -10.15
N HIS A 380 -5.62 -28.41 -11.18
CA HIS A 380 -7.09 -28.29 -11.05
C HIS A 380 -7.69 -29.17 -9.93
N GLU A 381 -7.21 -30.40 -9.78
CA GLU A 381 -7.69 -31.34 -8.76
C GLU A 381 -7.32 -30.87 -7.33
N TYR A 382 -6.08 -30.48 -7.12
CA TYR A 382 -5.62 -29.98 -5.81
C TYR A 382 -6.25 -28.63 -5.48
N LEU A 383 -6.45 -27.76 -6.47
CA LEU A 383 -7.15 -26.49 -6.32
C LEU A 383 -8.59 -26.70 -5.85
N THR A 384 -9.33 -27.60 -6.50
CA THR A 384 -10.71 -27.92 -6.12
C THR A 384 -10.79 -28.41 -4.67
N ARG A 385 -9.89 -29.33 -4.28
CA ARG A 385 -9.81 -29.80 -2.88
C ARG A 385 -9.46 -28.68 -1.91
N ALA A 386 -8.53 -27.79 -2.26
CA ALA A 386 -8.14 -26.67 -1.42
C ALA A 386 -9.29 -25.66 -1.22
N ILE A 387 -10.05 -25.36 -2.27
CA ILE A 387 -11.26 -24.51 -2.21
C ILE A 387 -12.31 -25.13 -1.29
N VAL A 388 -12.62 -26.41 -1.46
CA VAL A 388 -13.60 -27.12 -0.62
C VAL A 388 -13.17 -27.10 0.84
N ASN A 389 -11.90 -27.41 1.12
CA ASN A 389 -11.37 -27.39 2.49
C ASN A 389 -11.44 -26.00 3.13
N LEU A 390 -11.03 -24.95 2.40
CA LEU A 390 -11.12 -23.58 2.91
C LEU A 390 -12.58 -23.19 3.16
N THR A 391 -13.49 -23.57 2.27
CA THR A 391 -14.92 -23.29 2.41
C THR A 391 -15.51 -23.97 3.65
N GLN A 392 -15.17 -25.24 3.90
CA GLN A 392 -15.60 -25.95 5.11
C GLN A 392 -15.10 -25.27 6.40
N ILE A 393 -13.85 -24.77 6.38
CA ILE A 393 -13.30 -23.99 7.49
C ILE A 393 -14.12 -22.70 7.71
N MET A 394 -14.45 -21.98 6.64
CA MET A 394 -15.25 -20.75 6.74
C MET A 394 -16.67 -21.05 7.28
N VAL A 395 -17.31 -22.13 6.80
CA VAL A 395 -18.63 -22.57 7.29
C VAL A 395 -18.61 -22.87 8.79
N ARG A 396 -17.54 -23.50 9.29
CA ARG A 396 -17.42 -23.83 10.73
C ARG A 396 -17.44 -22.60 11.63
N PHE A 397 -16.98 -21.46 11.13
CA PHE A 397 -16.96 -20.20 11.88
C PHE A 397 -18.12 -19.28 11.52
N ASN A 398 -19.18 -19.82 10.89
CA ASN A 398 -20.19 -18.96 10.30
C ASN A 398 -20.96 -18.11 11.34
N ASP A 399 -21.13 -18.63 12.55
CA ASP A 399 -21.90 -17.97 13.62
C ASP A 399 -21.12 -16.87 14.37
N LEU A 400 -19.83 -16.68 14.08
CA LEU A 400 -19.00 -15.65 14.71
C LEU A 400 -19.29 -14.26 14.13
N SER A 401 -18.94 -13.18 14.84
CA SER A 401 -18.89 -11.84 14.25
C SER A 401 -17.84 -11.78 13.11
N SER A 402 -17.93 -10.83 12.17
CA SER A 402 -16.94 -10.75 11.07
C SER A 402 -15.48 -10.58 11.57
N SER A 403 -15.30 -9.85 12.68
CA SER A 403 -14.01 -9.69 13.34
C SER A 403 -13.52 -11.01 13.94
N ASP A 404 -14.36 -11.69 14.73
CA ASP A 404 -14.01 -12.95 15.37
C ASP A 404 -13.84 -14.10 14.35
N PHE A 405 -14.60 -14.07 13.26
CA PHE A 405 -14.47 -14.97 12.11
C PHE A 405 -13.05 -14.91 11.53
N LEU A 406 -12.56 -13.70 11.25
CA LEU A 406 -11.21 -13.49 10.71
C LEU A 406 -10.13 -13.92 11.72
N MET A 407 -10.31 -13.60 13.00
CA MET A 407 -9.37 -13.99 14.06
C MET A 407 -9.38 -15.50 14.30
N ALA A 408 -10.53 -16.18 14.18
CA ALA A 408 -10.65 -17.64 14.29
C ALA A 408 -9.93 -18.36 13.14
N ILE A 409 -10.09 -17.88 11.90
CA ILE A 409 -9.31 -18.41 10.76
C ILE A 409 -7.82 -18.20 11.00
N THR A 410 -7.42 -16.99 11.44
CA THR A 410 -6.02 -16.66 11.72
C THR A 410 -5.44 -17.57 12.81
N LEU A 411 -6.18 -17.79 13.90
CA LEU A 411 -5.82 -18.69 14.99
C LEU A 411 -5.64 -20.13 14.49
N ARG A 412 -6.57 -20.64 13.68
CA ARG A 412 -6.46 -21.97 13.08
C ARG A 412 -5.21 -22.10 12.23
N LEU A 413 -4.91 -21.10 11.39
CA LEU A 413 -3.72 -21.10 10.54
C LEU A 413 -2.43 -21.05 11.37
N ASP A 414 -2.37 -20.26 12.44
CA ASP A 414 -1.23 -20.23 13.36
C ASP A 414 -0.98 -21.62 13.99
N ILE A 415 -2.03 -22.26 14.51
CA ILE A 415 -1.94 -23.61 15.10
C ILE A 415 -1.46 -24.62 14.06
N GLN A 416 -2.11 -24.66 12.90
CA GLN A 416 -1.76 -25.57 11.81
C GLN A 416 -0.30 -25.42 11.39
N ASN A 417 0.17 -24.20 11.16
CA ASN A 417 1.53 -23.95 10.72
C ASN A 417 2.56 -24.28 11.81
N ALA A 418 2.25 -24.00 13.07
CA ALA A 418 3.12 -24.35 14.18
C ALA A 418 3.27 -25.86 14.33
N VAL A 419 2.17 -26.61 14.23
CA VAL A 419 2.17 -28.09 14.31
C VAL A 419 2.96 -28.69 13.14
N LEU A 420 2.72 -28.23 11.91
CA LEU A 420 3.49 -28.68 10.74
C LEU A 420 5.00 -28.39 10.89
N ALA A 421 5.35 -27.28 11.54
CA ALA A 421 6.73 -26.91 11.82
C ALA A 421 7.30 -27.50 13.12
N GLN A 422 6.57 -28.41 13.78
CA GLN A 422 6.94 -29.03 15.07
C GLN A 422 7.29 -27.99 16.15
N ARG A 423 6.55 -26.87 16.16
CA ARG A 423 6.71 -25.74 17.09
C ARG A 423 5.41 -25.50 17.84
N ARG A 424 5.51 -24.78 18.96
CA ARG A 424 4.32 -24.35 19.72
C ARG A 424 3.63 -23.19 19.00
N PRO A 425 2.29 -23.17 18.88
CA PRO A 425 1.54 -22.05 18.30
C PRO A 425 1.88 -20.72 18.98
N HIS A 426 2.03 -19.66 18.18
CA HIS A 426 2.37 -18.34 18.70
C HIS A 426 1.23 -17.79 19.57
N SER A 427 0.00 -17.94 19.08
CA SER A 427 -1.24 -17.57 19.75
C SER A 427 -1.38 -18.14 21.16
N PHE A 428 -0.78 -19.30 21.46
CA PHE A 428 -0.82 -19.89 22.81
C PHE A 428 -0.13 -19.01 23.86
N LYS A 429 0.82 -18.15 23.47
CA LYS A 429 1.41 -17.14 24.37
C LYS A 429 0.37 -16.10 24.79
N LEU A 430 -0.57 -15.77 23.91
CA LEU A 430 -1.65 -14.82 24.19
C LEU A 430 -2.70 -15.46 25.09
N VAL A 431 -3.14 -16.68 24.77
CA VAL A 431 -4.09 -17.43 25.61
C VAL A 431 -3.55 -17.67 27.02
N ALA A 432 -2.30 -18.12 27.15
CA ALA A 432 -1.70 -18.38 28.46
C ALA A 432 -1.57 -17.12 29.34
N ASN A 433 -1.51 -15.94 28.73
CA ASN A 433 -1.39 -14.67 29.44
C ASN A 433 -2.73 -13.91 29.50
N ALA A 434 -3.85 -14.48 29.04
CA ALA A 434 -5.16 -13.80 28.94
C ALA A 434 -5.57 -13.11 30.25
N SER A 435 -5.42 -13.74 31.41
CA SER A 435 -5.77 -13.12 32.71
C SER A 435 -4.86 -11.97 33.15
N SER A 436 -3.70 -11.78 32.50
CA SER A 436 -2.80 -10.64 32.72
C SER A 436 -2.96 -9.53 31.69
N ILE A 437 -3.85 -9.72 30.71
CA ILE A 437 -4.18 -8.78 29.63
C ILE A 437 -5.28 -7.79 30.12
N ASN A 438 -5.22 -7.34 31.38
CA ASN A 438 -6.09 -6.27 31.86
C ASN A 438 -5.68 -4.92 31.25
N GLU A 439 -6.67 -4.06 31.02
CA GLU A 439 -6.62 -2.64 30.58
C GLU A 439 -5.26 -2.21 30.08
N LEU A 440 -5.10 -2.23 28.75
CA LEU A 440 -4.03 -1.61 27.97
C LEU A 440 -2.88 -1.07 28.84
N GLN A 441 -2.03 -2.00 29.30
CA GLN A 441 -0.77 -1.65 29.93
C GLN A 441 -0.08 -0.61 29.04
N SER A 442 0.73 0.27 29.65
CA SER A 442 1.47 1.29 28.90
C SER A 442 2.30 0.73 27.73
N THR A 443 2.53 -0.58 27.71
CA THR A 443 3.24 -1.34 26.68
C THR A 443 2.40 -2.51 26.13
N VAL A 444 2.35 -2.61 24.81
CA VAL A 444 1.83 -3.72 24.02
C VAL A 444 2.92 -4.77 23.77
N SER A 445 2.57 -6.04 23.95
CA SER A 445 3.50 -7.15 23.71
C SER A 445 3.72 -7.43 22.21
N TRP A 446 4.91 -7.91 21.85
CA TRP A 446 5.19 -8.39 20.49
C TRP A 446 4.35 -9.58 20.07
N ALA A 447 3.83 -10.36 21.02
CA ALA A 447 2.92 -11.43 20.69
C ALA A 447 1.59 -10.91 20.13
N LEU A 448 1.07 -9.82 20.73
CA LEU A 448 -0.17 -9.20 20.26
C LEU A 448 0.03 -8.53 18.89
N LEU A 449 1.13 -7.79 18.73
CA LEU A 449 1.48 -7.16 17.45
C LEU A 449 1.69 -8.20 16.33
N HIS A 450 2.39 -9.30 16.63
CA HIS A 450 2.62 -10.35 15.65
C HIS A 450 1.31 -11.04 15.23
N PHE A 451 0.40 -11.32 16.17
CA PHE A 451 -0.91 -11.88 15.82
C PHE A 451 -1.78 -10.87 15.04
N SER A 452 -1.70 -9.58 15.35
CA SER A 452 -2.35 -8.53 14.54
C SER A 452 -1.82 -8.52 13.11
N ALA A 453 -0.51 -8.61 12.92
CA ALA A 453 0.09 -8.76 11.59
C ALA A 453 -0.34 -10.06 10.88
N GLN A 454 -0.46 -11.18 11.58
CA GLN A 454 -0.99 -12.43 11.01
C GLN A 454 -2.45 -12.28 10.59
N THR A 455 -3.26 -11.56 11.38
CA THR A 455 -4.67 -11.28 11.08
C THR A 455 -4.80 -10.42 9.83
N GLN A 456 -3.98 -9.38 9.72
CA GLN A 456 -3.86 -8.53 8.52
C GLN A 456 -3.42 -9.33 7.28
N ALA A 457 -2.41 -10.19 7.42
CA ALA A 457 -1.95 -11.07 6.34
C ALA A 457 -3.02 -12.07 5.90
N CYS A 458 -3.78 -12.62 6.85
CA CYS A 458 -4.89 -13.52 6.58
C CYS A 458 -6.01 -12.80 5.82
N ALA A 459 -6.40 -11.61 6.29
CA ALA A 459 -7.41 -10.77 5.63
C ALA A 459 -7.01 -10.46 4.19
N TYR A 460 -5.79 -9.97 3.96
CA TYR A 460 -5.31 -9.67 2.61
C TYR A 460 -5.33 -10.91 1.72
N SER A 461 -4.90 -12.06 2.23
CA SER A 461 -4.86 -13.32 1.46
C SER A 461 -6.27 -13.79 1.07
N LEU A 462 -7.27 -13.67 1.95
CA LEU A 462 -8.67 -13.97 1.64
C LEU A 462 -9.26 -12.97 0.64
N ARG A 463 -8.92 -11.69 0.77
CA ARG A 463 -9.32 -10.64 -0.18
C ARG A 463 -8.76 -10.86 -1.57
N MET A 464 -7.55 -11.42 -1.71
CA MET A 464 -7.01 -11.80 -3.02
C MET A 464 -7.92 -12.80 -3.74
N ILE A 465 -8.42 -13.82 -3.03
CA ILE A 465 -9.38 -14.78 -3.60
C ILE A 465 -10.68 -14.06 -3.98
N GLN A 466 -11.23 -13.24 -3.08
CA GLN A 466 -12.47 -12.49 -3.32
C GLN A 466 -12.40 -11.63 -4.59
N GLN A 467 -11.31 -10.88 -4.74
CA GLN A 467 -11.10 -10.00 -5.89
C GLN A 467 -10.88 -10.78 -7.18
N LEU A 468 -10.12 -11.89 -7.15
CA LEU A 468 -9.93 -12.73 -8.33
C LEU A 468 -11.23 -13.42 -8.78
N LEU A 469 -12.08 -13.89 -7.86
CA LEU A 469 -13.40 -14.42 -8.22
C LEU A 469 -14.26 -13.33 -8.88
N SER A 470 -14.27 -12.12 -8.32
CA SER A 470 -15.01 -11.00 -8.90
C SER A 470 -14.48 -10.65 -10.31
N PHE A 471 -13.17 -10.68 -10.49
CA PHE A 471 -12.52 -10.46 -11.79
C PHE A 471 -12.86 -11.55 -12.81
N MET A 472 -12.91 -12.82 -12.40
CA MET A 472 -13.33 -13.95 -13.24
C MET A 472 -14.77 -13.79 -13.72
N SER A 473 -15.69 -13.47 -12.78
CA SER A 473 -17.09 -13.17 -13.08
C SER A 473 -17.24 -12.07 -14.13
N CYS A 474 -16.55 -10.92 -13.98
CA CYS A 474 -16.63 -9.82 -14.94
C CYS A 474 -16.04 -10.14 -16.32
N ASN A 475 -15.15 -11.12 -16.40
CA ASN A 475 -14.50 -11.55 -17.63
C ASN A 475 -15.15 -12.81 -18.24
N ASN A 476 -16.34 -13.21 -17.77
CA ASN A 476 -17.05 -14.42 -18.20
C ASN A 476 -16.17 -15.68 -18.19
N THR A 477 -15.20 -15.73 -17.27
CA THR A 477 -14.35 -16.90 -17.08
C THR A 477 -15.16 -17.97 -16.38
N GLN A 478 -15.12 -19.21 -16.87
CA GLN A 478 -15.84 -20.32 -16.24
C GLN A 478 -15.27 -20.59 -14.84
N GLU A 479 -16.01 -20.22 -13.81
CA GLU A 479 -15.63 -20.45 -12.42
C GLU A 479 -15.84 -21.93 -12.05
N PRO A 480 -14.95 -22.53 -11.23
CA PRO A 480 -15.21 -23.85 -10.66
C PRO A 480 -16.47 -23.79 -9.79
N GLU A 481 -17.37 -24.77 -9.89
CA GLU A 481 -18.61 -24.80 -9.10
C GLU A 481 -18.37 -24.67 -7.58
N SER A 482 -17.21 -25.17 -7.11
CA SER A 482 -16.79 -25.08 -5.70
C SER A 482 -16.54 -23.64 -5.22
N THR A 483 -16.29 -22.69 -6.13
CA THR A 483 -15.98 -21.30 -5.78
C THR A 483 -17.21 -20.48 -5.41
N SER A 484 -18.40 -20.77 -5.95
CA SER A 484 -19.61 -20.00 -5.66
C SER A 484 -20.02 -20.08 -4.18
N HIS A 485 -19.79 -21.24 -3.54
CA HIS A 485 -20.04 -21.36 -2.09
C HIS A 485 -19.01 -20.58 -1.27
N MET A 486 -17.74 -20.63 -1.65
CA MET A 486 -16.66 -19.86 -1.01
C MET A 486 -16.90 -18.35 -1.13
N GLY A 487 -17.29 -17.87 -2.31
CA GLY A 487 -17.57 -16.47 -2.59
C GLY A 487 -18.57 -15.86 -1.63
N ARG A 488 -19.66 -16.58 -1.30
CA ARG A 488 -20.67 -16.12 -0.32
C ARG A 488 -20.09 -15.87 1.07
N HIS A 489 -19.15 -16.71 1.52
CA HIS A 489 -18.50 -16.52 2.82
C HIS A 489 -17.46 -15.41 2.78
N LEU A 490 -16.82 -15.18 1.63
CA LEU A 490 -15.86 -14.08 1.44
C LEU A 490 -16.53 -12.69 1.48
N LEU A 491 -17.84 -12.59 1.21
CA LEU A 491 -18.59 -11.34 1.39
C LEU A 491 -18.61 -10.81 2.83
N ARG A 492 -18.26 -11.66 3.81
CA ARG A 492 -18.19 -11.27 5.22
C ARG A 492 -16.88 -10.56 5.58
N LEU A 493 -15.91 -10.54 4.66
CA LEU A 493 -14.63 -9.90 4.89
C LEU A 493 -14.83 -8.40 5.11
N LEU A 494 -14.20 -7.90 6.17
CA LEU A 494 -14.23 -6.49 6.49
C LEU A 494 -13.44 -5.69 5.44
N PRO A 495 -13.86 -4.45 5.15
CA PRO A 495 -13.04 -3.52 4.37
C PRO A 495 -11.73 -3.24 5.13
N PRO A 496 -10.68 -2.75 4.46
CA PRO A 496 -9.41 -2.42 5.09
C PRO A 496 -9.50 -1.54 6.33
N THR A 497 -10.47 -0.60 6.35
CA THR A 497 -10.74 0.32 7.47
C THR A 497 -11.42 -0.34 8.65
N GLY A 498 -12.12 -1.47 8.44
CA GLY A 498 -12.88 -2.19 9.45
C GLY A 498 -12.15 -3.37 10.09
N LEU A 499 -10.86 -3.58 9.78
CA LEU A 499 -10.11 -4.71 10.32
C LEU A 499 -9.93 -4.61 11.85
N PRO A 500 -9.82 -5.77 12.55
CA PRO A 500 -9.67 -5.78 14.00
C PRO A 500 -8.41 -5.02 14.43
N ASP A 501 -8.60 -4.02 15.29
CA ASP A 501 -7.51 -3.29 15.92
C ASP A 501 -6.92 -4.09 17.10
N LEU A 502 -5.95 -3.51 17.80
CA LEU A 502 -5.32 -4.17 18.94
C LEU A 502 -6.31 -4.43 20.09
N GLN A 503 -7.32 -3.57 20.28
CA GLN A 503 -8.34 -3.76 21.31
C GLN A 503 -9.29 -4.90 20.97
N GLY A 504 -9.69 -5.02 19.71
CA GLY A 504 -10.51 -6.13 19.20
C GLY A 504 -9.80 -7.47 19.38
N ILE A 505 -8.52 -7.54 19.00
CA ILE A 505 -7.70 -8.76 19.18
C ILE A 505 -7.52 -9.08 20.66
N GLN A 506 -7.26 -8.07 21.49
CA GLN A 506 -7.15 -8.24 22.93
C GLN A 506 -8.44 -8.84 23.52
N SER A 507 -9.58 -8.28 23.14
CA SER A 507 -10.90 -8.72 23.57
C SER A 507 -11.21 -10.16 23.14
N PHE A 508 -10.78 -10.56 21.94
CA PHE A 508 -10.89 -11.93 21.46
C PHE A 508 -10.11 -12.91 22.36
N PHE A 509 -8.83 -12.63 22.64
CA PHE A 509 -8.02 -13.51 23.48
C PHE A 509 -8.41 -13.52 24.96
N LEU A 510 -9.07 -12.48 25.45
CA LEU A 510 -9.64 -12.46 26.80
C LEU A 510 -10.80 -13.45 26.93
N LYS A 511 -11.61 -13.60 25.87
CA LYS A 511 -12.79 -14.48 25.84
C LYS A 511 -12.47 -15.91 25.43
N LEU A 512 -11.35 -16.14 24.75
CA LEU A 512 -11.00 -17.41 24.12
C LEU A 512 -10.78 -18.59 25.09
N PRO A 513 -10.14 -18.45 26.27
CA PRO A 513 -9.88 -19.58 27.16
C PRO A 513 -11.15 -20.29 27.61
N GLY A 514 -11.16 -21.63 27.53
CA GLY A 514 -12.30 -22.46 27.93
C GLY A 514 -13.49 -22.46 26.96
N THR A 515 -13.37 -21.80 25.80
CA THR A 515 -14.41 -21.83 24.76
C THR A 515 -14.36 -23.11 23.94
N PRO A 516 -15.51 -23.55 23.37
CA PRO A 516 -15.52 -24.66 22.40
C PRO A 516 -14.60 -24.41 21.21
N LEU A 517 -14.52 -23.16 20.73
CA LEU A 517 -13.64 -22.78 19.61
C LEU A 517 -12.18 -23.20 19.84
N LEU A 518 -11.59 -22.83 20.99
CA LEU A 518 -10.21 -23.17 21.29
C LEU A 518 -10.03 -24.69 21.45
N ARG A 519 -10.95 -25.34 22.17
CA ARG A 519 -10.91 -26.78 22.42
C ARG A 519 -10.96 -27.58 21.13
N ASP A 520 -11.89 -27.24 20.23
CA ASP A 520 -12.10 -27.98 19.00
C ASP A 520 -10.95 -27.75 18.01
N LEU A 521 -10.32 -26.57 18.03
CA LEU A 521 -9.10 -26.30 17.26
C LEU A 521 -7.89 -27.07 17.82
N CYS A 522 -7.73 -27.10 19.14
CA CYS A 522 -6.70 -27.90 19.81
C CYS A 522 -6.86 -29.39 19.48
N ALA A 523 -8.08 -29.91 19.56
CA ALA A 523 -8.40 -31.30 19.23
C ALA A 523 -8.14 -31.62 17.75
N GLU A 524 -8.52 -30.74 16.83
CA GLU A 524 -8.28 -30.90 15.38
C GLU A 524 -6.82 -31.16 15.04
N PHE A 525 -5.89 -30.49 15.74
CA PHE A 525 -4.45 -30.61 15.49
C PHE A 525 -3.70 -31.45 16.54
N GLY A 526 -4.41 -32.11 17.47
CA GLY A 526 -3.80 -32.96 18.49
C GLY A 526 -2.86 -32.22 19.45
N VAL A 527 -3.19 -30.99 19.84
CA VAL A 527 -2.40 -30.17 20.77
C VAL A 527 -3.18 -29.83 22.03
N ASP A 528 -2.49 -29.77 23.18
CA ASP A 528 -3.12 -29.43 24.45
C ASP A 528 -3.48 -27.94 24.55
N GLU A 529 -4.63 -27.66 25.17
CA GLU A 529 -5.01 -26.29 25.51
C GLU A 529 -3.96 -25.64 26.43
N PRO A 530 -3.52 -24.39 26.14
CA PRO A 530 -2.56 -23.70 26.98
C PRO A 530 -3.17 -23.34 28.35
N ARG A 531 -2.47 -23.70 29.43
CA ARG A 531 -2.85 -23.31 30.79
C ARG A 531 -2.79 -21.79 30.95
N VAL A 532 -3.91 -21.19 31.36
CA VAL A 532 -4.00 -19.77 31.68
C VAL A 532 -3.26 -19.49 32.98
N LYS A 533 -2.35 -18.51 32.97
CA LYS A 533 -1.62 -18.11 34.18
C LYS A 533 -2.54 -17.28 35.08
N PRO A 534 -2.46 -17.46 36.42
CA PRO A 534 -3.20 -16.61 37.34
C PRO A 534 -2.76 -15.15 37.20
N PRO A 535 -3.66 -14.18 37.49
CA PRO A 535 -3.31 -12.76 37.44
C PRO A 535 -2.13 -12.47 38.37
N ARG A 536 -1.11 -11.77 37.86
CA ARG A 536 0.00 -11.30 38.69
C ARG A 536 -0.55 -10.30 39.72
N LYS A 537 -0.51 -10.64 41.02
CA LYS A 537 -0.70 -9.68 42.11
C LYS A 537 0.35 -8.57 41.95
N GLN A 538 -0.07 -7.34 41.62
CA GLN A 538 0.83 -6.20 41.66
C GLN A 538 1.30 -6.03 43.11
N LYS A 539 2.58 -6.26 43.39
CA LYS A 539 3.17 -5.82 44.65
C LYS A 539 3.17 -4.31 44.62
N ALA A 540 2.38 -3.67 45.47
CA ALA A 540 2.44 -2.24 45.70
C ALA A 540 3.87 -1.88 46.15
N THR A 541 4.68 -1.39 45.21
CA THR A 541 5.95 -0.78 45.54
C THR A 541 5.63 0.62 46.05
N ASN A 542 5.66 0.78 47.38
CA ASN A 542 5.76 2.08 48.03
C ASN A 542 7.04 2.77 47.57
N THR A 543 6.94 3.61 46.54
CA THR A 543 7.99 4.56 46.17
C THR A 543 7.48 5.96 46.47
N ASN A 544 8.04 6.55 47.53
CA ASN A 544 7.91 7.96 47.89
C ASN A 544 8.16 8.86 46.66
N PRO A 545 7.42 9.98 46.51
CA PRO A 545 7.65 10.91 45.43
C PRO A 545 8.95 11.67 45.69
N LYS A 546 10.03 11.29 44.98
CA LYS A 546 11.22 12.15 44.86
C LYS A 546 11.05 13.02 43.62
N THR A 547 10.97 14.32 43.89
CA THR A 547 10.99 15.47 42.99
C THR A 547 12.00 15.27 41.85
N ILE A 548 11.50 15.16 40.61
CA ILE A 548 12.33 15.23 39.41
C ILE A 548 12.55 16.71 39.12
N SER A 549 13.77 17.18 39.35
CA SER A 549 14.26 18.49 38.96
C SER A 549 14.11 18.69 37.45
N GLN A 550 13.41 19.75 37.06
CA GLN A 550 13.36 20.26 35.70
C GLN A 550 14.78 20.61 35.21
N ALA A 551 15.33 19.81 34.30
CA ALA A 551 16.45 20.23 33.49
C ALA A 551 15.92 21.11 32.35
N SER A 552 16.14 22.42 32.47
CA SER A 552 15.89 23.40 31.43
C SER A 552 16.76 23.12 30.20
N MET A 553 16.14 22.96 29.03
CA MET A 553 16.81 22.90 27.72
C MET A 553 16.21 23.96 26.79
N PRO A 554 17.02 24.49 25.84
CA PRO A 554 16.84 25.82 25.29
C PRO A 554 15.69 25.91 24.28
N LYS A 555 14.98 27.04 24.31
CA LYS A 555 13.96 27.41 23.32
C LYS A 555 14.60 27.55 21.94
N LEU A 556 14.28 26.64 21.01
CA LEU A 556 14.46 26.86 19.58
C LEU A 556 13.13 27.27 18.96
N LYS A 557 13.16 28.35 18.18
CA LYS A 557 12.04 28.90 17.43
C LYS A 557 11.58 27.89 16.37
N SER A 558 10.28 27.65 16.30
CA SER A 558 9.64 26.83 15.27
C SER A 558 9.75 27.52 13.90
N PRO A 559 10.06 26.80 12.81
CA PRO A 559 9.75 27.28 11.47
C PRO A 559 8.24 27.18 11.25
N ASN A 560 7.65 28.17 10.59
CA ASN A 560 6.28 28.11 10.10
C ASN A 560 6.10 26.88 9.22
N SER A 561 5.02 26.15 9.45
CA SER A 561 4.67 24.92 8.74
C SER A 561 3.77 25.27 7.55
N ASN A 562 4.17 24.86 6.35
CA ASN A 562 3.41 25.05 5.11
C ASN A 562 2.39 23.92 4.87
N ASN A 563 1.78 23.40 5.94
CA ASN A 563 0.87 22.28 5.85
C ASN A 563 -0.58 22.79 5.73
N PRO A 564 -1.26 22.59 4.57
CA PRO A 564 -2.63 23.07 4.34
C PRO A 564 -3.66 22.53 5.34
N PHE A 565 -3.34 21.47 6.08
CA PHE A 565 -4.25 20.81 7.00
C PHE A 565 -4.06 21.24 8.46
N GLU A 566 -3.26 22.27 8.75
CA GLU A 566 -3.15 22.80 10.12
C GLU A 566 -4.41 23.52 10.60
N LEU A 567 -5.26 24.00 9.67
CA LEU A 567 -6.52 24.66 9.97
C LEU A 567 -7.62 23.70 10.47
N LEU A 568 -7.46 22.39 10.24
CA LEU A 568 -8.44 21.35 10.60
C LEU A 568 -8.20 20.71 11.97
N ALA A 569 -7.23 21.19 12.74
CA ALA A 569 -6.97 20.75 14.13
C ALA A 569 -7.51 21.73 15.18
N ARG A 570 -8.30 22.72 14.75
CA ARG A 570 -9.05 23.64 15.60
C ARG A 570 -10.51 23.24 15.55
N ASP A 571 -10.84 22.14 16.21
CA ASP A 571 -12.08 21.91 16.96
C ASP A 571 -11.93 20.65 17.84
#